data_AF-A0A1J5I9K0-F1
#
_entry.id   AF-A0A1J5I9K0-F1
#
_cell.length_a   1.000
_cell.length_b   1.000
_cell.length_c   1.000
_cell.angle_alpha   90.00
_cell.angle_beta   90.00
_cell.angle_gamma   90.00
#
_symmetry.space_group_name_H-M   'P 1'
#
loop_
_entity.id
_entity.type
_entity.pdbx_description
1 polymer ?
#
loop_
_entity_poly.entity_id
_entity_poly.type
_entity_poly.pdbx_seq_one_letter_code
_entity_poly.pdbx_strand_id
1 'polypeptide(L)' 'MPRGKKHSFRLVSDVPARHLVILTPGGFEGFRAEMATGQCCIPEDMPAIAEIASRYHLAFSGPPLGLDKMEARQ' A
#
# COMPACT_ATOMS: atom_id res chain seq x y z
N MET A 1 4.16 10.62 6.41
CA MET A 1 2.72 10.56 6.69
C MET A 1 2.52 10.43 8.19
N PRO A 2 1.60 11.19 8.82
CA PRO A 2 1.34 11.03 10.25
C PRO A 2 0.81 9.62 10.56
N ARG A 3 1.23 9.05 11.70
CA ARG A 3 0.74 7.74 12.16
C ARG A 3 -0.79 7.74 12.25
N GLY A 4 -1.42 6.65 11.79
CA GLY A 4 -2.87 6.46 11.86
C GLY A 4 -3.69 7.24 10.83
N LYS A 5 -3.07 8.06 9.98
CA LYS A 5 -3.77 8.73 8.87
C LYS A 5 -3.75 7.86 7.62
N LYS A 6 -4.94 7.55 7.09
CA LYS A 6 -5.09 6.91 5.77
C LYS A 6 -4.42 7.77 4.72
N HIS A 7 -3.63 7.15 3.85
CA HIS A 7 -2.95 7.82 2.75
C HIS A 7 -2.78 6.84 1.59
N SER A 8 -2.72 7.37 0.37
CA SER A 8 -2.45 6.62 -0.86
C SER A 8 -1.78 7.55 -1.87
N PHE A 9 -1.11 6.97 -2.87
CA PHE A 9 -0.61 7.69 -4.03
C PHE A 9 -1.02 6.93 -5.29
N ARG A 10 -1.01 7.62 -6.44
CA ARG A 10 -1.26 7.05 -7.76
C ARG A 10 -0.25 7.63 -8.73
N LEU A 11 0.32 6.78 -9.58
CA LEU A 11 1.06 7.23 -10.75
C LEU A 11 0.05 7.66 -11.82
N VAL A 12 0.12 8.91 -12.26
CA VAL A 12 -0.83 9.49 -13.24
C VAL A 12 -0.31 9.50 -14.67
N SER A 13 0.95 9.13 -14.86
CA SER A 13 1.60 8.97 -16.16
C SER A 13 1.83 7.50 -16.46
N ASP A 14 1.96 7.21 -17.75
CA ASP A 14 2.39 5.95 -18.34
C ASP A 14 3.92 5.69 -18.26
N VAL A 15 4.73 6.66 -17.82
CA VAL A 15 6.16 6.44 -17.63
C VAL A 15 6.49 5.80 -16.27
N PRO A 16 7.53 4.93 -16.19
CA PRO A 16 7.97 4.35 -14.92
C PRO A 16 8.37 5.39 -13.88
N ALA A 17 7.93 5.19 -12.63
CA ALA A 17 8.30 6.04 -11.51
C ALA A 17 9.26 5.33 -10.54
N ARG A 18 10.16 6.11 -9.92
CA ARG A 18 11.00 5.66 -8.81
C ARG A 18 10.40 6.15 -7.50
N HIS A 19 10.08 5.24 -6.59
CA HIS A 19 9.46 5.56 -5.30
C HIS A 19 10.41 5.21 -4.14
N LEU A 20 10.77 6.20 -3.33
CA LEU A 20 11.53 6.05 -2.09
C LEU A 20 10.59 6.30 -0.91
N VAL A 21 10.54 5.35 0.02
CA VAL A 21 9.78 5.48 1.27
C VAL A 21 10.77 5.51 2.43
N ILE A 22 10.67 6.51 3.29
CA ILE A 22 11.43 6.63 4.54
C ILE A 22 10.45 6.49 5.70
N LEU A 23 10.75 5.60 6.62
CA LEU A 23 9.88 5.23 7.72
C LEU A 23 10.62 5.37 9.04
N THR A 24 9.88 5.62 10.11
CA THR A 24 10.40 5.44 11.47
C THR A 24 10.65 3.95 11.71
N PRO A 25 11.67 3.57 12.51
CA PRO A 25 11.87 2.17 12.89
C PRO A 25 10.59 1.53 13.42
N GLY A 26 10.18 0.41 12.83
CA GLY A 26 8.91 -0.25 13.13
C GLY A 26 8.66 -1.58 12.41
N GLY A 27 9.66 -2.13 11.72
CA GLY A 27 9.61 -3.46 11.12
C GLY A 27 8.95 -3.55 9.75
N PHE A 28 8.51 -2.44 9.14
CA PHE A 28 7.85 -2.42 7.82
C PHE A 28 8.64 -3.13 6.72
N GLU A 29 9.97 -3.13 6.81
CA GLU A 29 10.84 -3.80 5.87
C GLU A 29 10.56 -5.30 5.79
N GLY A 30 10.14 -5.93 6.91
CA GLY A 30 9.75 -7.33 6.98
C GLY A 30 8.47 -7.64 6.20
N PHE A 31 7.50 -6.71 6.16
CA PHE A 31 6.29 -6.86 5.35
C PHE A 31 6.62 -7.15 3.89
N ARG A 32 7.58 -6.40 3.32
CA ARG A 32 7.99 -6.60 1.92
C ARG A 32 8.63 -7.97 1.70
N ALA A 33 9.42 -8.45 2.64
CA ALA A 33 10.09 -9.75 2.54
C ALA A 33 9.09 -10.92 2.61
N GLU A 34 8.10 -10.84 3.48
CA GLU A 34 7.05 -11.86 3.59
C GLU A 34 6.14 -11.88 2.36
N MET A 35 5.74 -10.69 1.87
CA MET A 35 5.00 -10.56 0.62
C MET A 35 5.73 -11.20 -0.57
N ALA A 36 7.06 -11.01 -0.65
CA ALA A 36 7.88 -11.59 -1.70
C ALA A 36 8.02 -13.12 -1.56
N THR A 37 8.25 -13.61 -0.34
CA THR A 37 8.33 -15.05 -0.04
C THR A 37 7.03 -15.77 -0.37
N GLY A 38 5.89 -15.16 -0.02
CA GLY A 38 4.56 -15.70 -0.32
C GLY A 38 4.10 -15.48 -1.76
N GLN A 39 4.89 -14.75 -2.58
CA GLN A 39 4.55 -14.38 -3.96
C GLN A 39 3.15 -13.75 -4.09
N CYS A 40 2.70 -13.01 -3.08
CA CYS A 40 1.33 -12.53 -3.00
C CYS A 40 0.99 -11.57 -4.15
N CYS A 41 -0.15 -11.80 -4.79
CA CYS A 41 -0.71 -10.98 -5.85
C CYS A 41 -1.92 -10.18 -5.37
N ILE A 42 -2.04 -8.94 -5.82
CA ILE A 42 -3.21 -8.10 -5.59
C ILE A 42 -4.02 -8.09 -6.90
N PRO A 43 -5.35 -8.31 -6.88
CA PRO A 43 -6.21 -8.42 -5.69
C PRO A 43 -6.38 -9.84 -5.10
N GLU A 44 -5.83 -10.88 -5.72
CA GLU A 44 -6.17 -12.29 -5.46
C GLU A 44 -5.90 -12.73 -4.01
N ASP A 45 -4.77 -12.30 -3.43
CA ASP A 45 -4.29 -12.74 -2.13
C ASP A 45 -4.59 -11.75 -0.99
N MET A 46 -5.50 -10.81 -1.20
CA MET A 46 -5.82 -9.77 -0.21
C MET A 46 -6.05 -10.27 1.23
N PRO A 47 -6.69 -11.44 1.48
CA PRO A 47 -6.79 -11.99 2.83
C PRO A 47 -5.42 -12.31 3.47
N ALA A 48 -4.52 -12.98 2.74
CA ALA A 48 -3.17 -13.29 3.22
C ALA A 48 -2.34 -12.02 3.40
N ILE A 49 -2.46 -11.08 2.46
CA ILE A 49 -1.81 -9.77 2.53
C ILE A 49 -2.26 -9.00 3.78
N ALA A 50 -3.54 -9.01 4.11
CA ALA A 50 -4.08 -8.35 5.30
C ALA A 50 -3.56 -8.98 6.60
N GLU A 51 -3.42 -10.32 6.63
CA GLU A 51 -2.85 -11.03 7.76
C GLU A 51 -1.38 -10.66 7.97
N ILE A 52 -0.56 -10.71 6.91
CA ILE A 52 0.85 -10.30 6.94
C ILE A 52 0.94 -8.84 7.39
N ALA A 53 0.18 -7.94 6.77
CA ALA A 53 0.14 -6.51 7.07
C ALA A 53 -0.12 -6.23 8.55
N SER A 54 -1.02 -6.98 9.19
CA SER A 54 -1.37 -6.79 10.60
C SER A 54 -0.18 -6.99 11.54
N ARG A 55 0.74 -7.91 11.22
CA ARG A 55 1.99 -8.15 11.97
C ARG A 55 2.96 -6.95 11.90
N TYR A 56 2.81 -6.11 10.88
CA TYR A 56 3.66 -4.96 10.59
C TYR A 56 2.97 -3.61 10.79
N HIS A 57 1.88 -3.58 11.58
CA HIS A 57 1.12 -2.36 11.89
C HIS A 57 0.51 -1.67 10.66
N LEU A 58 0.21 -2.43 9.62
CA LEU A 58 -0.44 -1.96 8.39
C LEU A 58 -1.89 -2.43 8.35
N ALA A 59 -2.76 -1.58 7.79
CA ALA A 59 -4.13 -1.93 7.47
C ALA A 59 -4.49 -1.33 6.12
N PHE A 60 -4.90 -2.18 5.18
CA PHE A 60 -5.39 -1.76 3.88
C PHE A 60 -6.87 -1.42 3.99
N SER A 61 -7.25 -0.22 3.58
CA SER A 61 -8.65 0.22 3.64
C SER A 61 -9.45 -0.13 2.38
N GLY A 62 -8.79 -0.29 1.23
CA GLY A 62 -9.44 -0.41 -0.08
C GLY A 62 -10.40 0.75 -0.39
N PRO A 63 -10.97 0.78 -1.59
CA PRO A 63 -10.28 1.23 -2.83
C PRO A 63 -9.31 2.43 -2.62
N PRO A 64 -8.50 2.81 -3.63
CA PRO A 64 -7.66 4.00 -3.54
C PRO A 64 -8.42 5.25 -3.05
N LEU A 65 -7.82 6.01 -2.13
CA LEU A 65 -8.47 7.20 -1.60
C LEU A 65 -8.66 8.23 -2.71
N GLY A 66 -9.84 8.84 -2.77
CA GLY A 66 -10.12 9.95 -3.69
C GLY A 66 -10.50 9.56 -5.12
N LEU A 67 -10.76 8.28 -5.40
CA LEU A 67 -11.34 7.82 -6.68
C LEU A 67 -12.58 8.64 -7.08
N ASP A 68 -13.54 8.79 -6.16
CA ASP A 68 -14.80 9.52 -6.39
C ASP A 68 -14.59 11.02 -6.71
N LYS A 69 -13.48 11.61 -6.25
CA LYS A 69 -13.19 13.05 -6.42
C LYS A 69 -12.48 13.38 -7.74
N MET A 70 -11.97 12.38 -8.45
CA MET A 70 -11.16 12.57 -9.64
C MET A 70 -11.91 12.26 -10.94
N GLU A 71 -12.94 11.40 -10.90
CA GLU A 71 -13.86 11.20 -12.03
C GLU A 71 -14.67 12.47 -12.35
N ALA A 72 -14.90 13.33 -11.35
CA ALA A 72 -15.58 14.63 -11.52
C ALA A 72 -14.69 15.75 -12.13
N ARG A 73 -13.44 15.45 -12.51
CA ARG A 73 -12.45 16.43 -13.00
C ARG A 73 -11.86 16.10 -14.38
N GLN A 74 -12.46 15.14 -15.09
CA GLN A 74 -12.16 14.83 -16.50
C GLN A 74 -13.26 15.33 -17.41
#